data_AF-A0A943Q2B6-F1
#
_entry.id   AF-A0A943Q2B6-F1
#
_cell.length_a   1.000
_cell.length_b   1.000
_cell.length_c   1.000
_cell.angle_alpha   90.00
_cell.angle_beta   90.00
_cell.angle_gamma   90.00
#
_symmetry.space_group_name_H-M   'P 1'
#
loop_
_entity.id
_entity.type
_entity.pdbx_description
1 polymer ?
#
loop_
_entity_poly.entity_id
_entity_poly.type
_entity_poly.pdbx_seq_one_letter_code
_entity_poly.pdbx_strand_id
1 'polypeptide(L)'
;MTAPVFRGYRCRISLFTEADGKKSVLSKCGTLQTDDCGGVILSYESADDAGSFFTDGKRASWRRNGEMSALFLFEEGNITKGTFGPDGLNGEVRIKTHKIALKQQKDVVSAEVVYTLVFDYGEQKMKVKLCARLLE
;
A
#
# COMPACT_ATOMS: atom_id res chain seq x y z
N MET A 1 19.84 15.78 4.89
CA MET A 1 19.77 14.95 3.67
C MET A 1 18.38 15.15 3.07
N THR A 2 18.31 15.66 1.84
CA THR A 2 17.06 15.79 1.08
C THR A 2 16.60 14.42 0.59
N ALA A 3 15.30 14.13 0.66
CA ALA A 3 14.75 12.88 0.15
C ALA A 3 14.93 12.79 -1.38
N PRO A 4 15.17 11.59 -1.94
CA PRO A 4 15.25 11.41 -3.39
C PRO A 4 13.89 11.71 -4.06
N VAL A 5 13.95 12.26 -5.27
CA VAL A 5 12.77 12.60 -6.09
C VAL A 5 12.69 11.62 -7.26
N PHE A 6 11.59 10.88 -7.37
CA PHE A 6 11.34 9.91 -8.44
C PHE A 6 10.35 10.48 -9.46
N ARG A 7 10.69 10.48 -10.76
CA ARG A 7 9.84 11.01 -11.83
C ARG A 7 9.38 9.89 -12.77
N GLY A 8 8.50 9.01 -12.27
CA GLY A 8 7.88 7.97 -13.10
C GLY A 8 8.85 6.85 -13.50
N TYR A 9 9.78 6.48 -12.63
CA TYR A 9 10.75 5.42 -12.94
C TYR A 9 10.10 4.05 -12.95
N ARG A 10 10.53 3.18 -13.87
CA ARG A 10 10.15 1.76 -13.84
C ARG A 10 10.79 1.10 -12.61
N CYS A 11 10.03 0.28 -11.91
CA CYS A 11 10.50 -0.43 -10.74
C CYS A 11 9.92 -1.83 -10.67
N ARG A 12 10.60 -2.71 -9.93
CA ARG A 12 10.03 -3.95 -9.42
C ARG A 12 9.43 -3.68 -8.05
N ILE A 13 8.13 -3.88 -7.92
CA ILE A 13 7.37 -3.77 -6.67
C ILE A 13 7.22 -5.17 -6.09
N SER A 14 7.66 -5.35 -4.85
CA SER A 14 7.45 -6.56 -4.06
C SER A 14 6.56 -6.20 -2.87
N LEU A 15 5.40 -6.84 -2.81
CA LEU A 15 4.39 -6.70 -1.76
C LEU A 15 4.45 -7.94 -0.86
N PHE A 16 4.84 -7.73 0.39
CA PHE A 16 4.82 -8.72 1.44
C PHE A 16 3.60 -8.46 2.32
N THR A 17 2.72 -9.45 2.44
CA THR A 17 1.53 -9.36 3.28
C THR A 17 1.59 -10.43 4.35
N GLU A 18 1.26 -10.04 5.58
CA GLU A 18 1.05 -10.95 6.70
C GLU A 18 -0.35 -10.69 7.27
N ALA A 19 -1.19 -11.73 7.24
CA ALA A 19 -2.56 -11.70 7.74
C ALA A 19 -2.70 -12.79 8.80
N ASP A 20 -2.91 -12.41 10.07
CA ASP A 20 -2.99 -13.32 11.21
C ASP A 20 -1.85 -14.39 11.23
N GLY A 21 -0.62 -13.95 10.92
CA GLY A 21 0.58 -14.80 10.87
C GLY A 21 0.80 -15.56 9.55
N LYS A 22 -0.17 -15.60 8.65
CA LYS A 22 0.00 -16.17 7.30
C LYS A 22 0.69 -15.17 6.39
N LYS A 23 1.80 -15.57 5.77
CA LYS A 23 2.64 -14.72 4.93
C LYS A 23 2.45 -15.02 3.45
N SER A 24 2.39 -13.98 2.63
CA SER A 24 2.38 -14.06 1.17
C SER A 24 3.28 -13.00 0.56
N VAL A 25 3.79 -13.27 -0.64
CA VAL A 25 4.62 -12.34 -1.41
C VAL A 25 4.11 -12.29 -2.83
N LEU A 26 3.90 -11.08 -3.33
CA LEU A 26 3.59 -10.80 -4.73
C LEU A 26 4.68 -9.88 -5.30
N SER A 27 5.06 -10.10 -6.56
CA SER A 27 6.00 -9.23 -7.26
C SER A 27 5.45 -8.80 -8.61
N LYS A 28 5.46 -7.50 -8.88
CA LYS A 28 4.93 -6.87 -10.09
C LYS A 28 5.94 -5.85 -10.64
N CYS A 29 5.89 -5.58 -11.94
CA CYS A 29 6.53 -4.40 -12.50
C CYS A 29 5.57 -3.23 -12.39
N GLY A 30 6.09 -2.04 -12.12
CA GLY A 30 5.29 -0.84 -11.95
C GLY A 30 6.09 0.44 -12.12
N THR A 31 5.50 1.54 -11.66
CA THR A 31 6.12 2.86 -11.65
C THR A 31 6.25 3.38 -10.23
N LEU A 32 7.34 4.10 -9.98
CA LEU A 32 7.62 4.82 -8.75
C LEU A 32 7.73 6.32 -9.06
N GLN A 33 6.99 7.10 -8.28
CA GLN A 33 6.90 8.55 -8.41
C GLN A 33 6.95 9.19 -7.02
N THR A 34 7.46 10.41 -6.93
CA THR A 34 7.33 11.26 -5.75
C THR A 34 6.39 12.41 -6.11
N ASP A 35 5.48 12.77 -5.21
CA ASP A 35 4.70 14.00 -5.34
C ASP A 35 5.53 15.25 -4.95
N ASP A 36 4.96 16.43 -5.13
CA ASP A 36 5.62 17.70 -4.82
C ASP A 36 5.90 17.90 -3.32
N CYS A 37 5.25 17.10 -2.46
CA CYS A 37 5.38 17.14 -1.00
C CYS A 37 6.35 16.07 -0.45
N GLY A 38 6.98 15.26 -1.31
CA GLY A 38 7.89 14.19 -0.91
C GLY A 38 7.21 12.85 -0.59
N GLY A 39 5.89 12.75 -0.79
CA GLY A 39 5.13 11.52 -0.72
C GLY A 39 5.43 10.59 -1.88
N VAL A 40 5.40 9.29 -1.62
CA VAL A 40 5.73 8.25 -2.60
C VAL A 40 4.46 7.67 -3.18
N ILE A 41 4.42 7.53 -4.50
CA ILE A 41 3.36 6.84 -5.25
C ILE A 41 3.97 5.64 -5.96
N LEU A 42 3.43 4.46 -5.69
CA LEU A 42 3.73 3.20 -6.37
C LEU A 42 2.50 2.75 -7.14
N SER A 43 2.63 2.53 -8.44
CA SER A 43 1.51 2.05 -9.25
C SER A 43 1.91 0.86 -10.11
N TYR A 44 1.02 -0.11 -10.26
CA TYR A 44 1.17 -1.24 -11.17
C TYR A 44 -0.14 -1.48 -11.92
N GLU A 45 -0.03 -2.03 -13.12
CA GLU A 45 -1.18 -2.35 -13.96
C GLU A 45 -0.87 -3.61 -14.77
N SER A 46 -1.87 -4.47 -14.88
CA SER A 46 -1.92 -5.68 -15.71
C SER A 46 -3.35 -5.86 -16.22
N ALA A 47 -3.56 -6.77 -17.17
CA ALA A 47 -4.86 -6.94 -17.84
C ALA A 47 -6.05 -7.07 -16.88
N ASP A 48 -5.85 -7.75 -15.74
CA ASP A 48 -6.94 -8.09 -14.79
C ASP A 48 -6.77 -7.43 -13.40
N ASP A 49 -5.69 -6.68 -13.17
CA ASP A 49 -5.30 -6.20 -11.84
C ASP A 49 -4.50 -4.91 -11.94
N ALA A 50 -4.97 -3.87 -11.25
CA ALA A 50 -4.31 -2.58 -11.16
C ALA A 50 -4.28 -2.13 -9.70
N GLY A 51 -3.20 -1.49 -9.28
CA GLY A 51 -3.09 -1.00 -7.92
C GLY A 51 -2.23 0.24 -7.82
N SER A 52 -2.60 1.11 -6.89
CA SER A 52 -1.86 2.31 -6.54
C SER A 52 -1.74 2.42 -5.03
N PHE A 53 -0.52 2.61 -4.55
CA PHE A 53 -0.20 2.82 -3.16
C PHE A 53 0.49 4.16 -3.00
N PHE A 54 0.01 4.97 -2.06
CA PHE A 54 0.61 6.24 -1.70
C PHE A 54 1.02 6.22 -0.23
N THR A 55 2.14 6.86 0.12
CA THR A 55 2.46 7.21 1.51
C THR A 55 3.42 8.38 1.62
N ASP A 56 3.23 9.22 2.64
CA ASP A 56 4.17 10.26 3.06
C ASP A 56 4.94 9.87 4.34
N GLY A 57 4.75 8.63 4.82
CA GLY A 57 5.31 8.12 6.07
C GLY A 57 4.48 8.39 7.33
N LYS A 58 3.39 9.18 7.25
CA LYS A 58 2.41 9.38 8.33
C LYS A 58 1.00 8.93 7.95
N ARG A 59 0.68 9.07 6.68
CA ARG A 59 -0.55 8.63 6.03
C ARG A 59 -0.20 7.71 4.88
N ALA A 60 -1.12 6.80 4.58
CA ALA A 60 -1.03 5.98 3.39
C ALA A 60 -2.41 5.77 2.79
N SER A 61 -2.46 5.52 1.49
CA SER A 61 -3.65 5.01 0.84
C SER A 61 -3.28 3.85 -0.06
N TRP A 62 -4.20 2.90 -0.17
CA TRP A 62 -4.03 1.78 -1.07
C TRP A 62 -5.33 1.54 -1.81
N ARG A 63 -5.25 1.70 -3.13
CA ARG A 63 -6.30 1.32 -4.06
C ARG A 63 -5.87 0.09 -4.84
N ARG A 64 -6.75 -0.90 -4.93
CA ARG A 64 -6.64 -2.05 -5.82
C ARG A 64 -7.92 -2.19 -6.59
N ASN A 65 -7.80 -2.44 -7.88
CA ASN A 65 -8.90 -2.75 -8.78
C ASN A 65 -8.60 -4.11 -9.44
N GLY A 66 -9.65 -4.86 -9.75
CA GLY A 66 -9.59 -6.21 -10.30
C GLY A 66 -10.81 -7.00 -9.83
N GLU A 67 -10.72 -8.33 -9.83
CA GLU A 67 -11.79 -9.20 -9.31
C GLU A 67 -12.20 -8.83 -7.87
N MET A 68 -11.22 -8.39 -7.07
CA MET A 68 -11.42 -7.89 -5.72
C MET A 68 -10.90 -6.46 -5.61
N SER A 69 -11.81 -5.51 -5.52
CA SER A 69 -11.49 -4.10 -5.38
C SER A 69 -11.33 -3.72 -3.91
N ALA A 70 -10.37 -2.84 -3.63
CA ALA A 70 -10.13 -2.34 -2.29
C ALA A 70 -9.74 -0.85 -2.33
N LEU A 71 -10.25 -0.10 -1.37
CA LEU A 71 -9.81 1.26 -1.07
C LEU A 71 -9.58 1.37 0.43
N PHE A 72 -8.32 1.43 0.83
CA PHE A 72 -7.93 1.59 2.22
C PHE A 72 -7.24 2.92 2.42
N LEU A 73 -7.65 3.64 3.46
CA LEU A 73 -7.01 4.85 3.94
C LEU A 73 -6.39 4.54 5.29
N PHE A 74 -5.15 4.96 5.50
CA PHE A 74 -4.40 4.71 6.72
C PHE A 74 -3.89 6.02 7.28
N GLU A 75 -4.05 6.19 8.59
CA GLU A 75 -3.50 7.33 9.33
C GLU A 75 -3.04 6.83 10.69
N GLU A 76 -1.74 6.93 10.95
CA GLU A 76 -1.14 6.34 12.15
C GLU A 76 -1.82 6.85 13.44
N GLY A 77 -2.20 5.93 14.32
CA GLY A 77 -2.88 6.22 15.58
C GLY A 77 -4.39 6.46 15.46
N ASN A 78 -4.92 6.56 14.23
CA ASN A 78 -6.34 6.82 13.98
C ASN A 78 -7.08 5.58 13.45
N ILE A 79 -8.41 5.63 13.59
CA ILE A 79 -9.33 4.69 12.97
C ILE A 79 -9.96 5.38 11.76
N THR A 80 -9.76 4.78 10.59
CA THR A 80 -10.29 5.24 9.30
C THR A 80 -11.32 4.24 8.78
N LYS A 81 -12.05 4.63 7.73
CA LYS A 81 -12.89 3.70 6.95
C LYS A 81 -12.16 3.28 5.68
N GLY A 82 -12.41 2.06 5.25
CA GLY A 82 -12.07 1.57 3.93
C GLY A 82 -13.19 0.73 3.34
N THR A 83 -13.01 0.32 2.10
CA THR A 83 -13.94 -0.56 1.39
C THR A 83 -13.20 -1.72 0.77
N PHE A 84 -13.80 -2.90 0.76
CA PHE A 84 -13.25 -4.11 0.16
C PHE A 84 -14.37 -5.02 -0.32
N GLY A 85 -14.24 -5.58 -1.52
CA GLY A 85 -15.19 -6.53 -2.07
C GLY A 85 -15.07 -6.70 -3.58
N PRO A 86 -15.88 -7.60 -4.16
CA PRO A 86 -15.99 -7.70 -5.61
C PRO A 86 -16.61 -6.43 -6.17
N ASP A 87 -16.31 -6.14 -7.43
CA ASP A 87 -16.78 -4.91 -8.08
C ASP A 87 -18.31 -4.76 -7.95
N GLY A 88 -18.75 -3.57 -7.51
CA GLY A 88 -20.16 -3.26 -7.23
C GLY A 88 -20.74 -3.82 -5.92
N LEU A 89 -20.00 -4.62 -5.14
CA LEU A 89 -20.46 -5.23 -3.88
C LEU A 89 -19.49 -4.99 -2.71
N ASN A 90 -18.79 -3.86 -2.73
CA ASN A 90 -17.82 -3.51 -1.71
C ASN A 90 -18.48 -3.33 -0.34
N GLY A 91 -18.00 -4.05 0.67
CA GLY A 91 -18.35 -3.83 2.08
C GLY A 91 -17.50 -2.73 2.70
N GLU A 92 -18.03 -2.08 3.74
CA GLU A 92 -17.25 -1.17 4.59
C GLU A 92 -16.42 -1.95 5.62
N VAL A 93 -15.22 -1.45 5.92
CA VAL A 93 -14.37 -1.96 6.99
C VAL A 93 -13.79 -0.80 7.78
N ARG A 94 -13.68 -0.94 9.10
CA ARG A 94 -12.97 0.00 9.96
C ARG A 94 -11.50 -0.41 10.04
N ILE A 95 -10.58 0.53 9.91
CA ILE A 95 -9.15 0.27 9.83
C ILE A 95 -8.46 1.01 10.98
N LYS A 96 -7.93 0.26 11.95
CA LYS A 96 -7.09 0.82 13.01
C LYS A 96 -5.63 0.75 12.58
N THR A 97 -5.00 1.89 12.33
CA THR A 97 -3.62 1.93 11.84
C THR A 97 -2.65 2.10 13.02
N HIS A 98 -1.75 1.14 13.20
CA HIS A 98 -0.80 1.12 14.31
C HIS A 98 0.55 1.74 13.94
N LYS A 99 0.95 1.61 12.68
CA LYS A 99 2.25 2.09 12.21
C LYS A 99 2.21 2.34 10.71
N ILE A 100 2.81 3.44 10.29
CA ILE A 100 3.24 3.70 8.92
C ILE A 100 4.72 4.05 8.96
N ALA A 101 5.52 3.46 8.09
CA ALA A 101 6.92 3.79 7.97
C ALA A 101 7.32 3.87 6.50
N LEU A 102 8.06 4.91 6.15
CA LEU A 102 8.61 5.13 4.82
C LEU A 102 10.12 5.27 4.91
N LYS A 103 10.85 4.50 4.10
CA LYS A 103 12.29 4.62 3.93
C LYS A 103 12.61 4.77 2.45
N GLN A 104 13.31 5.85 2.11
CA GLN A 104 13.73 6.15 0.75
C GLN A 104 15.26 6.07 0.66
N GLN A 105 15.75 5.33 -0.33
CA GLN A 105 17.16 5.22 -0.70
C GLN A 105 17.27 5.47 -2.21
N LYS A 106 18.49 5.65 -2.71
CA LYS A 106 18.75 6.03 -4.11
C LYS A 106 17.98 5.18 -5.13
N ASP A 107 18.05 3.85 -4.98
CA ASP A 107 17.48 2.90 -5.95
C ASP A 107 16.36 2.03 -5.35
N VAL A 108 15.99 2.28 -4.10
CA VAL A 108 15.05 1.45 -3.34
C VAL A 108 14.16 2.32 -2.46
N VAL A 109 12.84 2.10 -2.55
CA VAL A 109 11.86 2.62 -1.61
C VAL A 109 11.22 1.46 -0.85
N SER A 110 11.05 1.63 0.46
CA SER A 110 10.35 0.66 1.30
C SER A 110 9.30 1.36 2.14
N ALA A 111 8.08 0.84 2.11
CA ALA A 111 6.98 1.28 2.97
C ALA A 111 6.49 0.09 3.82
N GLU A 112 6.13 0.35 5.08
CA GLU A 112 5.51 -0.62 5.98
C GLU A 112 4.25 -0.02 6.58
N VAL A 113 3.15 -0.77 6.56
CA VAL A 113 1.89 -0.42 7.21
C VAL A 113 1.46 -1.57 8.10
N VAL A 114 1.24 -1.31 9.39
CA VAL A 114 0.70 -2.28 10.35
C VAL A 114 -0.67 -1.78 10.78
N TYR A 115 -1.70 -2.60 10.59
CA TYR A 115 -3.08 -2.20 10.84
C TYR A 115 -3.94 -3.39 11.27
N THR A 116 -5.11 -3.10 11.83
CA THR A 116 -6.15 -4.08 12.12
C THR A 116 -7.39 -3.72 11.33
N LEU A 117 -7.91 -4.69 10.57
CA LEU A 117 -9.24 -4.60 9.97
C LEU A 117 -10.27 -5.01 11.02
N VAL A 118 -11.29 -4.19 11.20
CA VAL A 118 -12.37 -4.40 12.16
C VAL A 118 -13.67 -4.54 11.37
N PHE A 119 -14.20 -5.76 11.38
CA PHE A 119 -15.49 -6.15 10.81
C PHE A 119 -16.51 -6.33 11.93
N ASP A 120 -17.79 -6.45 11.58
CA ASP A 120 -18.84 -6.67 12.57
C ASP A 120 -18.72 -8.05 13.25
N TYR A 121 -18.13 -9.02 12.56
CA TYR A 121 -17.96 -10.40 13.03
C TYR A 121 -16.54 -10.71 13.56
N GLY A 122 -15.65 -9.72 13.63
CA GLY A 122 -14.31 -9.92 14.19
C GLY A 122 -13.25 -8.96 13.69
N GLU A 123 -12.03 -9.19 14.14
CA GLU A 123 -10.86 -8.40 13.80
C GLU A 123 -9.79 -9.27 13.11
N GLN A 124 -9.04 -8.67 12.19
CA GLN A 124 -7.92 -9.31 11.52
C GLN A 124 -6.69 -8.42 11.57
N LYS A 125 -5.57 -8.97 12.05
CA LYS A 125 -4.30 -8.24 12.15
C LYS A 125 -3.55 -8.35 10.83
N MET A 126 -3.14 -7.20 10.31
CA MET A 126 -2.50 -7.06 9.02
C MET A 126 -1.15 -6.36 9.16
N LYS A 127 -0.16 -6.87 8.45
CA LYS A 127 1.09 -6.18 8.21
C LYS A 127 1.43 -6.25 6.72
N VAL A 128 1.69 -5.10 6.14
CA VAL A 128 2.03 -4.95 4.73
C VAL A 128 3.38 -4.27 4.63
N LYS A 129 4.30 -4.86 3.86
CA LYS A 129 5.55 -4.22 3.49
C LYS A 129 5.67 -4.18 1.98
N LEU A 130 5.83 -2.98 1.45
CA LEU A 130 6.08 -2.72 0.04
C LEU A 130 7.56 -2.38 -0.13
N CYS A 131 8.18 -2.97 -1.14
CA CYS A 131 9.54 -2.64 -1.54
C CYS A 131 9.55 -2.40 -3.05
N ALA A 132 9.90 -1.20 -3.48
CA ALA A 132 10.08 -0.85 -4.87
C ALA A 132 11.57 -0.66 -5.15
N ARG A 133 12.12 -1.43 -6.08
CA ARG A 133 13.50 -1.30 -6.55
C ARG A 133 13.49 -0.79 -7.99
N LEU A 134 14.22 0.27 -8.27
CA LEU A 134 14.36 0.80 -9.62
C LEU A 134 14.91 -0.29 -10.55
N LEU A 135 14.37 -0.35 -11.76
CA LEU A 135 14.93 -1.17 -12.84
C LEU A 135 15.93 -0.28 -13.60
N GLU A 136 17.12 -0.83 -13.88
CA GLU A 136 18.13 -0.19 -14.72
C GLU A 136 17.62 0.10 -16.14
#